data_AF-A0A7V6UE75-F1
#
_entry.id   AF-A0A7V6UE75-F1
#
_cell.length_a   1.000
_cell.length_b   1.000
_cell.length_c   1.000
_cell.angle_alpha   90.00
_cell.angle_beta   90.00
_cell.angle_gamma   90.00
#
_symmetry.space_group_name_H-M   'P 1'
#
loop_
_entity.id
_entity.type
_entity.pdbx_description
1 polymer ?
#
loop_
_entity_poly.entity_id
_entity_poly.type
_entity_poly.pdbx_seq_one_letter_code
_entity_poly.pdbx_strand_id
1 'polypeptide(L)' 'MPYTTCPYCNKRSYSAADLKVWTCPYCGKEIEEDSKKCKEQSSEEQGK' A
#
# COMPACT_ATOMS: atom_id res chain seq x y z
N MET A 1 8.55 13.69 7.97
CA MET A 1 7.25 12.99 8.05
C MET A 1 6.85 12.63 6.63
N PRO A 2 7.06 11.38 6.21
CA PRO A 2 6.63 10.93 4.88
C PRO A 2 5.11 11.11 4.73
N TYR A 3 4.66 11.50 3.55
CA TYR A 3 3.26 11.70 3.23
C TYR A 3 3.00 11.19 1.82
N THR A 4 1.85 10.56 1.62
CA THR A 4 1.44 10.03 0.31
C THR A 4 0.23 10.80 -0.17
N THR A 5 0.25 11.21 -1.44
CA THR A 5 -0.86 11.94 -2.04
C THR A 5 -1.78 10.96 -2.76
N CYS A 6 -3.06 10.96 -2.41
CA CYS A 6 -4.05 10.12 -3.07
C CYS A 6 -4.18 10.53 -4.55
N PRO A 7 -4.02 9.61 -5.52
CA PRO A 7 -4.15 9.91 -6.95
C PRO A 7 -5.62 10.17 -7.37
N TYR A 8 -6.59 9.80 -6.53
CA TYR A 8 -8.01 9.96 -6.85
C TYR A 8 -8.62 11.27 -6.38
N CYS A 9 -8.17 11.79 -5.24
CA CYS A 9 -8.75 13.00 -4.64
C CYS A 9 -7.70 14.08 -4.33
N ASN A 10 -6.43 13.84 -4.69
CA ASN A 10 -5.29 14.75 -4.48
C ASN A 10 -5.10 15.23 -3.03
N LYS A 11 -5.63 14.49 -2.05
CA LYS A 11 -5.43 14.79 -0.63
C LYS A 11 -4.20 14.07 -0.09
N ARG A 12 -3.47 14.77 0.77
CA ARG A 12 -2.28 14.27 1.44
C ARG A 12 -2.68 13.43 2.64
N SER A 13 -2.17 12.21 2.71
CA SER A 13 -2.37 11.29 3.83
C SER A 13 -1.03 10.99 4.46
N TYR A 14 -0.91 11.31 5.75
CA TYR A 14 0.31 11.13 6.52
C TYR A 14 0.47 9.71 7.08
N SER A 15 -0.64 8.97 7.18
CA SER A 15 -0.64 7.57 7.66
C SER A 15 -0.30 6.54 6.57
N ALA A 16 -0.07 6.98 5.33
CA ALA A 16 0.12 6.14 4.15
C ALA A 16 1.59 6.01 3.71
N ALA A 17 2.50 6.63 4.46
CA ALA A 17 3.90 6.76 4.14
C ALA A 17 4.70 5.46 4.01
N ASP A 18 4.35 4.45 4.81
CA ASP A 18 5.05 3.17 4.90
C ASP A 18 4.19 2.00 4.40
N LEU A 19 2.98 2.29 3.91
CA LEU A 19 2.00 1.28 3.51
C LEU A 19 2.02 1.07 1.99
N LYS A 20 2.39 -0.14 1.56
CA LYS A 20 2.28 -0.60 0.15
C LYS A 20 0.86 -0.53 -0.38
N VAL A 21 -0.12 -0.85 0.47
CA VAL A 21 -1.55 -0.76 0.19
C VAL A 21 -2.19 0.07 1.29
N TRP A 22 -2.85 1.16 0.93
CA TRP A 22 -3.55 2.00 1.91
C TRP A 22 -4.89 2.48 1.38
N THR A 23 -5.88 2.52 2.25
CA THR A 23 -7.19 3.10 1.94
C THR A 23 -7.18 4.58 2.25
N CYS A 24 -7.54 5.41 1.28
CA CYS A 24 -7.62 6.84 1.49
C CYS A 24 -8.76 7.19 2.46
N PRO A 25 -8.49 7.87 3.59
CA PRO A 25 -9.53 8.20 4.57
C PRO A 25 -10.50 9.27 4.06
N TYR A 26 -10.18 9.93 2.95
CA TYR A 26 -10.99 11.00 2.39
C TYR A 26 -11.94 10.54 1.30
N CYS A 27 -11.49 9.64 0.42
CA CYS A 27 -12.31 9.14 -0.68
C CYS A 27 -12.69 7.66 -0.55
N GLY A 28 -12.16 6.95 0.45
CA GLY A 28 -12.42 5.54 0.70
C GLY A 28 -11.85 4.59 -0.35
N LYS A 29 -11.00 5.08 -1.27
CA LYS A 29 -10.39 4.24 -2.31
C LYS A 29 -9.11 3.59 -1.81
N GLU A 30 -8.93 2.33 -2.14
CA GLU A 30 -7.68 1.60 -1.95
C GLU A 30 -6.65 2.03 -2.99
N ILE A 31 -5.43 2.30 -2.51
CA ILE A 31 -4.31 2.76 -3.31
C ILE A 31 -3.19 1.76 -3.05
N GLU A 32 -2.85 1.01 -4.09
CA GLU A 32 -1.69 0.14 -4.11
C GLU A 32 -0.55 0.90 -4.79
N GLU A 33 0.41 1.37 -4.01
CA GLU A 33 1.63 1.94 -4.56
C GLU A 33 2.52 0.75 -4.90
N ASP A 34 2.54 0.37 -6.18
CA ASP A 34 3.33 -0.74 -6.75
C ASP A 34 4.82 -0.52 -6.45
N SER A 35 5.22 -0.90 -5.25
CA SER A 35 6.60 -1.00 -4.87
C SER A 35 7.11 -2.27 -5.53
N LYS A 36 7.53 -2.11 -6.78
CA LYS A 36 8.10 -3.16 -7.62
C LYS A 36 8.92 -4.13 -6.77
N LYS A 37 8.44 -5.38 -6.73
CA LYS A 37 9.08 -6.60 -6.22
C LYS A 37 8.86 -6.92 -4.74
N CYS A 38 7.70 -7.52 -4.44
CA CYS A 38 7.66 -8.67 -3.53
C CYS A 38 7.36 -9.92 -4.37
N LYS A 39 8.38 -10.45 -5.02
CA LYS A 39 8.42 -11.88 -5.32
C LYS A 39 8.87 -12.56 -4.03
N GLU A 40 7.99 -12.58 -3.04
CA GLU A 40 8.17 -13.46 -1.88
C GLU A 40 7.26 -14.65 -2.11
N GLN A 41 7.91 -15.75 -2.44
CA GLN A 41 7.30 -17.06 -2.58
C GLN A 41 6.70 -17.43 -1.23
N SER A 42 5.37 -17.46 -1.15
CA SER A 42 4.70 -18.30 -0.17
C SER A 42 4.02 -19.43 -0.93
N SER A 43 4.81 -20.45 -1.21
CA SER A 43 4.31 -21.81 -1.42
C SER A 43 5.05 -22.66 -0.40
N GLU A 44 4.61 -22.50 0.85
CA GLU A 44 4.51 -23.54 1.87
C GLU A 44 5.34 -24.80 1.61
N GLU A 45 6.61 -24.79 2.03
CA GLU A 45 7.36 -26.02 2.27
C GLU A 45 7.25 -26.34 3.77
N GLN A 46 6.23 -27.11 4.17
CA GLN A 46 6.28 -27.92 5.39
C GLN A 46 5.61 -29.27 5.12
N GLY A 47 6.42 -30.33 5.24
CA GLY A 47 6.12 -31.64 4.71
C GLY A 47 5.30 -32.58 5.58
N LYS A 48 5.14 -33.79 5.05
CA LYS A 48 5.24 -35.07 5.76
C LYS A 48 5.40 -36.20 4.76
#